data_AF-A0A6B3HRG1-F1
#
_entry.id   AF-A0A6B3HRG1-F1
#
_cell.length_a   1.000
_cell.length_b   1.000
_cell.length_c   1.000
_cell.angle_alpha   90.00
_cell.angle_beta   90.00
_cell.angle_gamma   90.00
#
_symmetry.space_group_name_H-M   'P 1'
#
loop_
_entity.id
_entity.type
_entity.pdbx_description
1 polymer ?
#
loop_
_entity_poly.entity_id
_entity_poly.type
_entity_poly.pdbx_seq_one_letter_code
_entity_poly.pdbx_strand_id
1 'polypeptide(L)'
;PPAVLDALLGAPVRAAGEVQAQREGGTTASRLLVLLALDGARPPGTVHRTVVHSRAPEAEAAHVFGGAPGVAADPTLTVDRPDDPGLVPDPAHEAVTVRLTVAPGTEPAEADLDRITARAEAAVPGLAGRLRWRHT
;
A
#
# COMPACT_ATOMS: atom_id res chain seq x y z
N PRO A 1 -14.59 19.62 -4.24
CA PRO A 1 -15.18 19.31 -5.55
C PRO A 1 -14.59 20.11 -6.73
N PRO A 2 -14.46 19.48 -7.92
CA PRO A 2 -13.81 20.04 -9.10
C PRO A 2 -14.22 21.46 -9.54
N ALA A 3 -15.49 21.81 -9.34
CA ALA A 3 -16.07 23.10 -9.77
C ALA A 3 -15.59 24.31 -8.94
N VAL A 4 -14.92 24.10 -7.80
CA VAL A 4 -14.43 25.20 -6.95
C VAL A 4 -13.37 26.04 -7.68
N LEU A 5 -12.50 25.39 -8.45
CA LEU A 5 -11.45 26.05 -9.20
C LEU A 5 -12.00 26.90 -10.36
N ASP A 6 -12.98 26.36 -11.09
CA ASP A 6 -13.66 27.10 -12.14
C ASP A 6 -14.40 28.32 -11.58
N ALA A 7 -15.04 28.17 -10.41
CA ALA A 7 -15.73 29.26 -9.73
C ALA A 7 -14.76 30.36 -9.22
N LEU A 8 -13.58 29.98 -8.71
CA LEU A 8 -12.57 30.95 -8.27
C LEU A 8 -11.96 31.73 -9.44
N LEU A 9 -11.82 31.11 -10.60
CA LEU A 9 -11.18 31.72 -11.77
C LEU A 9 -12.17 32.36 -12.75
N GLY A 10 -13.48 32.18 -12.55
CA GLY A 10 -14.53 32.73 -13.41
C GLY A 10 -14.53 32.16 -14.83
N ALA A 11 -13.77 31.09 -15.06
CA ALA A 11 -13.57 30.44 -16.34
C ALA A 11 -13.22 28.97 -16.12
N PRO A 12 -13.55 28.07 -17.06
CA PRO A 12 -13.14 26.68 -16.97
C PRO A 12 -11.61 26.59 -16.93
N VAL A 13 -11.08 25.91 -15.91
CA VAL A 13 -9.63 25.73 -15.74
C VAL A 13 -9.04 24.81 -16.79
N ARG A 14 -9.85 23.90 -17.33
CA ARG A 14 -9.40 22.90 -18.30
C ARG A 14 -10.12 23.05 -19.62
N ALA A 15 -9.35 23.07 -20.71
CA ALA A 15 -9.86 23.14 -22.06
C ALA A 15 -10.40 21.79 -22.56
N ALA A 16 -11.10 21.83 -23.69
CA ALA A 16 -11.55 20.61 -24.36
C ALA A 16 -10.34 19.76 -24.80
N GLY A 17 -10.34 18.48 -24.43
CA GLY A 17 -9.24 17.55 -24.71
C GLY A 17 -8.19 17.45 -23.59
N GLU A 18 -8.27 18.29 -22.56
CA GLU A 18 -7.39 18.19 -21.40
C GLU A 18 -7.90 17.16 -20.37
N VAL A 19 -7.01 16.68 -19.51
CA VAL A 19 -7.32 15.67 -18.47
C VAL A 19 -8.30 16.26 -17.46
N GLN A 20 -9.57 15.86 -17.58
CA GLN A 20 -10.64 16.36 -16.72
C GLN A 20 -10.42 16.01 -15.25
N ALA A 21 -10.91 16.87 -14.36
CA ALA A 21 -10.91 16.54 -12.94
C ALA A 21 -11.73 15.27 -12.69
N GLN A 22 -11.17 14.33 -11.93
CA GLN A 22 -11.89 13.16 -11.47
C GLN A 22 -12.98 13.61 -10.51
N ARG A 23 -14.23 13.20 -10.79
CA ARG A 23 -15.35 13.45 -9.89
C ARG A 23 -15.21 12.55 -8.66
N GLU A 24 -15.52 13.11 -7.49
CA GLU A 24 -15.73 12.35 -6.26
C GLU A 24 -16.84 11.32 -6.54
N GLY A 25 -16.50 10.03 -6.58
CA GLY A 25 -17.41 8.93 -6.95
C GLY A 25 -16.94 7.99 -8.08
N GLY A 26 -15.78 8.25 -8.71
CA GLY A 26 -15.17 7.27 -9.63
C GLY A 26 -14.58 6.06 -8.89
N THR A 27 -14.41 4.93 -9.59
CA THR A 27 -13.70 3.70 -9.14
C THR A 27 -12.19 3.92 -9.03
N THR A 28 -11.77 5.01 -8.38
CA THR A 28 -10.36 5.28 -8.13
C THR A 28 -9.85 4.34 -7.06
N ALA A 29 -8.81 3.59 -7.40
CA ALA A 29 -8.11 2.75 -6.45
C ALA A 29 -7.60 3.57 -5.25
N SER A 30 -7.65 2.94 -4.08
CA SER A 30 -7.06 3.44 -2.85
C SER A 30 -5.77 2.68 -2.52
N ARG A 31 -5.15 3.03 -1.39
CA ARG A 31 -3.96 2.36 -0.87
C ARG A 31 -4.23 1.87 0.54
N LEU A 32 -3.82 0.64 0.82
CA LEU A 32 -3.70 0.12 2.17
C LEU A 32 -2.23 0.20 2.58
N LEU A 33 -1.99 0.65 3.81
CA LEU A 33 -0.69 0.59 4.46
C LEU A 33 -0.79 -0.43 5.59
N VAL A 34 0.21 -1.29 5.72
CA VAL A 34 0.36 -2.19 6.85
C VAL A 34 1.70 -1.86 7.50
N LEU A 35 1.65 -1.38 8.73
CA LEU A 35 2.81 -0.99 9.52
C LEU A 35 3.22 -2.17 10.39
N LEU A 36 4.47 -2.59 10.28
CA LEU A 36 5.02 -3.73 11.01
C LEU A 36 6.19 -3.26 11.88
N ALA A 37 6.14 -3.61 13.16
CA ALA A 37 7.29 -3.50 14.05
C ALA A 37 7.86 -4.90 14.28
N LEU A 38 9.15 -5.06 14.02
CA LEU A 38 9.84 -6.35 14.07
C LEU A 38 10.90 -6.38 15.18
N ASP A 39 11.00 -7.51 15.83
CA ASP A 39 12.14 -7.86 16.68
C ASP A 39 13.33 -8.31 15.81
N GLY A 40 14.54 -8.00 16.26
CA GLY A 40 15.79 -8.26 15.56
C GLY A 40 16.21 -7.12 14.64
N ALA A 41 17.52 -6.91 14.55
CA ALA A 41 18.13 -5.88 13.71
C ALA A 41 17.87 -6.12 12.21
N ARG A 42 17.71 -5.03 11.47
CA ARG A 42 17.73 -5.03 10.00
C ARG A 42 19.09 -5.55 9.50
N PRO A 43 19.14 -6.59 8.64
CA PRO A 43 20.41 -7.11 8.13
C PRO A 43 21.20 -6.06 7.34
N PRO A 44 22.53 -5.99 7.48
CA PRO A 44 23.37 -5.08 6.70
C PRO A 44 23.19 -5.29 5.19
N GLY A 45 23.16 -4.20 4.41
CA GLY A 45 22.97 -4.26 2.96
C GLY A 45 21.53 -4.54 2.51
N THR A 46 20.57 -4.60 3.43
CA THR A 46 19.14 -4.63 3.08
C THR A 46 18.81 -3.44 2.18
N VAL A 47 18.00 -3.67 1.14
CA VAL A 47 17.52 -2.58 0.27
C VAL A 47 16.44 -1.77 0.98
N HIS A 48 16.39 -0.45 0.73
CA HIS A 48 15.38 0.40 1.33
C HIS A 48 13.96 0.05 0.87
N ARG A 49 13.79 -0.38 -0.40
CA ARG A 49 12.49 -0.68 -0.99
C ARG A 49 12.56 -1.92 -1.87
N THR A 50 11.58 -2.80 -1.71
CA THR A 50 11.37 -3.98 -2.55
C THR A 50 9.95 -3.98 -3.10
N VAL A 51 9.76 -4.30 -4.37
CA VAL A 51 8.43 -4.55 -4.96
C VAL A 51 8.26 -6.04 -5.19
N VAL A 52 7.22 -6.61 -4.60
CA VAL A 52 6.83 -8.02 -4.76
C VAL A 52 5.65 -8.07 -5.73
N HIS A 53 5.94 -8.31 -7.01
CA HIS A 53 4.94 -8.32 -8.07
C HIS A 53 3.94 -9.46 -7.93
N SER A 54 2.65 -9.16 -8.18
CA SER A 54 1.60 -10.18 -8.30
C SER A 54 1.98 -11.26 -9.32
N ARG A 55 1.60 -12.50 -9.03
CA ARG A 55 1.68 -13.62 -9.97
C ARG A 55 0.46 -13.67 -10.89
N ALA A 56 -0.56 -12.85 -10.64
CA ALA A 56 -1.79 -12.75 -11.42
C ALA A 56 -2.21 -11.26 -11.57
N PRO A 57 -1.39 -10.43 -12.26
CA PRO A 57 -1.59 -8.98 -12.31
C PRO A 57 -2.92 -8.57 -12.96
N GLU A 58 -3.43 -9.32 -13.93
CA GLU A 58 -4.73 -9.06 -14.55
C GLU A 58 -5.88 -9.31 -13.56
N ALA A 59 -5.76 -10.35 -12.73
CA ALA A 59 -6.74 -10.64 -11.69
C ALA A 59 -6.68 -9.60 -10.55
N GLU A 60 -5.49 -9.14 -10.18
CA GLU A 60 -5.31 -8.02 -9.25
C GLU A 60 -6.00 -6.76 -9.76
N ALA A 61 -5.75 -6.37 -11.02
CA ALA A 61 -6.37 -5.20 -11.62
C ALA A 61 -7.90 -5.33 -11.70
N ALA A 62 -8.40 -6.50 -12.14
CA ALA A 62 -9.84 -6.76 -12.19
C ALA A 62 -10.49 -6.66 -10.80
N HIS A 63 -9.81 -7.11 -9.74
CA HIS A 63 -10.29 -6.98 -8.36
C HIS A 63 -10.35 -5.52 -7.93
N VAL A 64 -9.22 -4.80 -8.05
CA VAL A 64 -9.07 -3.41 -7.58
C VAL A 64 -10.03 -2.46 -8.29
N PHE A 65 -10.17 -2.59 -9.61
CA PHE A 65 -10.96 -1.67 -10.43
C PHE A 65 -12.38 -2.17 -10.73
N GLY A 66 -12.68 -3.45 -10.46
CA GLY A 66 -13.97 -4.08 -10.72
C GLY A 66 -14.98 -4.01 -9.57
N GLY A 67 -14.60 -3.43 -8.42
CA GLY A 67 -15.52 -3.23 -7.28
C GLY A 67 -15.71 -4.47 -6.40
N ALA A 68 -14.81 -5.45 -6.48
CA ALA A 68 -14.81 -6.59 -5.57
C ALA A 68 -14.44 -6.13 -4.14
N PRO A 69 -15.11 -6.64 -3.09
CA PRO A 69 -14.77 -6.29 -1.71
C PRO A 69 -13.44 -6.91 -1.27
N GLY A 70 -12.84 -6.34 -0.23
CA GLY A 70 -11.61 -6.88 0.38
C GLY A 70 -10.36 -6.68 -0.48
N VAL A 71 -9.32 -7.45 -0.15
CA VAL A 71 -8.00 -7.38 -0.79
C VAL A 71 -7.87 -8.48 -1.84
N ALA A 72 -7.24 -8.18 -2.98
CA ALA A 72 -6.92 -9.17 -4.01
C ALA A 72 -6.15 -10.36 -3.41
N ALA A 73 -6.35 -11.56 -3.96
CA ALA A 73 -5.74 -12.78 -3.41
C ALA A 73 -4.20 -12.76 -3.47
N ASP A 74 -3.63 -12.19 -4.54
CA ASP A 74 -2.18 -12.10 -4.74
C ASP A 74 -1.77 -10.66 -5.13
N PRO A 75 -1.79 -9.70 -4.19
CA PRO A 75 -1.59 -8.30 -4.52
C PRO A 75 -0.11 -7.97 -4.76
N THR A 76 0.17 -7.00 -5.61
CA THR A 76 1.50 -6.41 -5.70
C THR A 76 1.77 -5.61 -4.42
N LEU A 77 2.91 -5.91 -3.77
CA LEU A 77 3.32 -5.24 -2.54
C LEU A 77 4.52 -4.34 -2.81
N THR A 78 4.52 -3.14 -2.24
CA THR A 78 5.73 -2.34 -2.02
C THR A 78 6.11 -2.46 -0.55
N VAL A 79 7.32 -2.93 -0.26
CA VAL A 79 7.83 -3.12 1.09
C VAL A 79 8.96 -2.12 1.31
N ASP A 80 8.73 -1.15 2.18
CA ASP A 80 9.69 -0.13 2.61
C ASP A 80 10.36 -0.59 3.92
N ARG A 81 11.71 -0.70 3.92
CA ARG A 81 12.57 -1.12 5.04
C ARG A 81 13.65 -0.04 5.30
N PRO A 82 13.26 1.15 5.78
CA PRO A 82 14.19 2.25 6.03
C PRO A 82 15.26 1.87 7.05
N ASP A 83 16.47 2.40 6.85
CA ASP A 83 17.59 2.27 7.78
C ASP A 83 17.73 3.55 8.61
N ASP A 84 16.62 3.96 9.22
CA ASP A 84 16.51 5.20 9.99
C ASP A 84 16.41 4.87 11.49
N PRO A 85 17.43 5.20 12.31
CA PRO A 85 17.42 4.91 13.74
C PRO A 85 16.32 5.67 14.49
N GLY A 86 15.77 6.76 13.92
CA GLY A 86 14.65 7.50 14.51
C GLY A 86 13.30 6.78 14.41
N LEU A 87 13.20 5.71 13.64
CA LEU A 87 11.97 4.92 13.44
C LEU A 87 11.90 3.67 14.33
N VAL A 88 12.95 3.39 15.12
CA VAL A 88 13.04 2.20 15.96
C VAL A 88 13.42 2.59 17.40
N PRO A 89 13.00 1.81 18.41
CA PRO A 89 13.36 2.09 19.80
C PRO A 89 14.86 1.88 20.08
N ASP A 90 15.48 0.89 19.42
CA ASP A 90 16.89 0.55 19.55
C ASP A 90 17.37 -0.26 18.31
N PRO A 91 18.69 -0.53 18.17
CA PRO A 91 19.23 -1.27 17.02
C PRO A 91 18.78 -2.74 16.90
N ALA A 92 18.11 -3.30 17.91
CA ALA A 92 17.58 -4.66 17.90
C ALA A 92 16.15 -4.74 17.34
N HIS A 93 15.65 -3.67 16.71
CA HIS A 93 14.33 -3.64 16.09
C HIS A 93 14.40 -3.15 14.64
N GLU A 94 13.38 -3.48 13.86
CA GLU A 94 13.22 -3.03 12.48
C GLU A 94 11.79 -2.55 12.23
N ALA A 95 11.65 -1.39 11.58
CA ALA A 95 10.37 -0.86 11.13
C ALA A 95 10.16 -1.17 9.64
N VAL A 96 9.00 -1.72 9.29
CA VAL A 96 8.64 -2.06 7.91
C VAL A 96 7.26 -1.50 7.57
N THR A 97 7.13 -0.89 6.39
CA THR A 97 5.82 -0.48 5.84
C THR A 97 5.53 -1.28 4.58
N VAL A 98 4.41 -1.99 4.57
CA VAL A 98 3.89 -2.68 3.38
C VAL A 98 2.78 -1.84 2.79
N ARG A 99 2.84 -1.57 1.49
CA ARG A 99 1.85 -0.80 0.74
C ARG A 99 1.31 -1.63 -0.41
N LEU A 100 0.01 -1.59 -0.61
CA LEU A 100 -0.67 -2.23 -1.73
C LEU A 100 -1.83 -1.37 -2.24
N THR A 101 -2.22 -1.61 -3.48
CA THR A 101 -3.36 -0.96 -4.12
C THR A 101 -4.62 -1.76 -3.81
N VAL A 102 -5.70 -1.09 -3.43
CA VAL A 102 -6.98 -1.71 -3.05
C VAL A 102 -8.15 -0.94 -3.67
N ALA A 103 -9.35 -1.52 -3.65
CA ALA A 103 -10.56 -0.80 -4.01
C ALA A 103 -10.82 0.36 -3.00
N PRO A 104 -11.52 1.43 -3.40
CA PRO A 104 -11.90 2.49 -2.46
C PRO A 104 -12.81 1.93 -1.36
N GLY A 105 -12.57 2.34 -0.11
CA GLY A 105 -13.34 1.87 1.05
C GLY A 105 -13.06 0.43 1.48
N THR A 106 -11.99 -0.20 0.97
CA THR A 106 -11.57 -1.53 1.44
C THR A 106 -11.20 -1.48 2.93
N GLU A 107 -11.92 -2.24 3.74
CA GLU A 107 -11.54 -2.59 5.10
C GLU A 107 -10.97 -4.02 5.10
N PRO A 108 -9.66 -4.21 5.35
CA PRO A 108 -9.06 -5.55 5.33
C PRO A 108 -9.53 -6.37 6.52
N ALA A 109 -9.86 -7.64 6.28
CA ALA A 109 -10.08 -8.60 7.38
C ALA A 109 -8.73 -9.09 7.92
N GLU A 110 -8.72 -9.64 9.14
CA GLU A 110 -7.49 -10.19 9.74
C GLU A 110 -6.81 -11.24 8.85
N ALA A 111 -7.61 -12.09 8.19
CA ALA A 111 -7.11 -13.08 7.23
C ALA A 111 -6.44 -12.45 5.99
N ASP A 112 -6.86 -11.25 5.57
CA ASP A 112 -6.18 -10.52 4.51
C ASP A 112 -4.82 -10.03 4.99
N LEU A 113 -4.74 -9.51 6.22
CA LEU A 113 -3.49 -9.06 6.83
C LEU A 113 -2.50 -10.20 7.01
N ASP A 114 -2.96 -11.39 7.39
CA ASP A 114 -2.13 -12.59 7.47
C ASP A 114 -1.57 -12.99 6.11
N ARG A 115 -2.39 -12.98 5.04
CA ARG A 115 -1.89 -13.23 3.67
C ARG A 115 -0.88 -12.17 3.22
N ILE A 116 -1.16 -10.90 3.47
CA ILE A 116 -0.24 -9.79 3.12
C ILE A 116 1.09 -9.97 3.85
N THR A 117 1.05 -10.28 5.14
CA THR A 117 2.25 -10.52 5.96
C THR A 117 3.03 -11.73 5.44
N ALA A 118 2.36 -12.86 5.19
CA ALA A 118 3.00 -14.05 4.63
C ALA A 118 3.63 -13.79 3.26
N ARG A 119 3.02 -12.95 2.43
CA ARG A 119 3.58 -12.57 1.12
C ARG A 119 4.75 -11.60 1.22
N ALA A 120 4.75 -10.71 2.21
CA ALA A 120 5.85 -9.77 2.47
C ALA A 120 7.15 -10.47 2.90
N GLU A 121 7.08 -11.73 3.37
CA GLU A 121 8.24 -12.62 3.63
C GLU A 121 9.23 -12.65 2.46
N ALA A 122 8.75 -12.56 1.21
CA ALA A 122 9.60 -12.52 0.02
C ALA A 122 10.59 -11.33 0.02
N ALA A 123 10.27 -10.24 0.72
CA ALA A 123 11.12 -9.05 0.88
C ALA A 123 11.76 -8.95 2.28
N VAL A 124 11.22 -9.68 3.26
CA VAL A 124 11.66 -9.66 4.67
C VAL A 124 11.81 -11.11 5.15
N PRO A 125 12.98 -11.75 4.94
CA PRO A 125 13.18 -13.11 5.42
C PRO A 125 13.03 -13.23 6.94
N GLY A 126 12.32 -14.25 7.38
CA GLY A 126 11.98 -14.52 8.78
C GLY A 126 10.90 -13.62 9.37
N LEU A 127 10.08 -12.94 8.55
CA LEU A 127 9.12 -11.92 9.01
C LEU A 127 8.17 -12.47 10.07
N ALA A 128 7.56 -13.64 9.83
CA ALA A 128 6.57 -14.20 10.75
C ALA A 128 7.13 -14.46 12.16
N GLY A 129 8.39 -14.90 12.26
CA GLY A 129 9.05 -15.16 13.54
C GLY A 129 9.57 -13.89 14.24
N ARG A 130 9.57 -12.76 13.54
CA ARG A 130 10.07 -11.46 14.04
C ARG A 130 8.94 -10.47 14.32
N LEU A 131 7.69 -10.77 13.94
CA LEU A 131 6.59 -9.82 14.05
C LEU A 131 6.22 -9.58 15.52
N ARG A 132 6.45 -8.33 15.97
CA ARG A 132 6.07 -7.87 17.31
C ARG A 132 4.70 -7.21 17.31
N TRP A 133 4.42 -6.40 16.29
CA TRP A 133 3.19 -5.62 16.19
C TRP A 133 2.82 -5.31 14.73
N ARG A 134 1.52 -5.23 14.46
CA ARG A 134 0.92 -4.93 13.15
C ARG A 134 -0.21 -3.91 13.29
N HIS A 135 -0.29 -2.97 12.35
CA HIS A 135 -1.36 -1.97 12.25
C HIS A 135 -1.68 -1.60 10.81
N THR A 136 -2.86 -1.03 10.58
CA THR A 136 -3.38 -0.63 9.26
C THR A 136 -3.93 0.78 9.29
#